data_AF-A0A4P9VZN5-F1
#
_entry.id   AF-A0A4P9VZN5-F1
#
_cell.length_a   1.000
_cell.length_b   1.000
_cell.length_c   1.000
_cell.angle_alpha   90.00
_cell.angle_beta   90.00
_cell.angle_gamma   90.00
#
_symmetry.space_group_name_H-M   'P 1'
#
loop_
_entity.id
_entity.type
_entity.pdbx_description
1 polymer ?
#
loop_
_entity_poly.entity_id
_entity_poly.type
_entity_poly.pdbx_seq_one_letter_code
_entity_poly.pdbx_strand_id
1 'polypeptide(L)' 'TGSLKNAAASTAGNTCANCGTKSTPLWRRDPRGNPICNACGLYLKARNTYRPTW' A
#
# COMPACT_ATOMS: atom_id res chain seq x y z
N THR A 1 -2.41 27.00 -5.59
CA THR A 1 -3.26 25.84 -5.92
C THR A 1 -2.41 24.80 -6.62
N GLY A 2 -2.29 23.58 -6.10
CA GLY A 2 -1.55 22.52 -6.83
C GLY A 2 -1.01 21.39 -5.95
N SER A 3 -1.89 20.61 -5.32
CA SER A 3 -1.51 19.33 -4.73
C SER A 3 -0.98 18.39 -5.81
N LEU A 4 0.31 18.08 -5.70
CA LEU A 4 1.04 17.17 -6.57
C LEU A 4 0.31 15.82 -6.61
N LYS A 5 -0.16 15.47 -7.81
CA LYS A 5 -0.76 14.19 -8.13
C LYS A 5 0.35 13.14 -8.05
N ASN A 6 0.59 12.61 -6.86
CA ASN A 6 1.51 11.49 -6.69
C ASN A 6 0.94 10.32 -7.46
N ALA A 7 1.65 9.99 -8.54
CA ALA A 7 1.32 8.98 -9.51
C ALA A 7 0.75 7.75 -8.81
N ALA A 8 -0.56 7.54 -9.00
CA ALA A 8 -1.10 6.21 -9.11
C ALA A 8 -0.34 5.56 -10.28
N ALA A 9 0.85 5.05 -9.97
CA ALA A 9 1.52 4.10 -10.84
C ALA A 9 0.56 2.93 -10.89
N SER A 10 -0.30 2.95 -11.90
CA SER A 10 -1.00 1.82 -12.45
C SER A 10 0.05 0.82 -12.92
N THR A 11 0.81 0.25 -11.98
CA THR A 11 1.63 -0.93 -12.22
C THR A 11 0.62 -2.05 -12.39
N ALA A 12 0.16 -2.21 -13.63
CA ALA A 12 -0.67 -3.32 -14.06
C ALA A 12 -0.06 -4.62 -13.54
N GLY A 13 -0.60 -5.15 -12.43
CA GLY A 13 -0.14 -6.41 -11.82
C GLY A 13 0.07 -6.38 -10.31
N ASN A 14 0.34 -5.23 -9.69
CA ASN A 14 0.57 -5.21 -8.24
C ASN A 14 -0.76 -5.21 -7.48
N THR A 15 -0.93 -6.19 -6.59
CA THR A 15 -2.07 -6.31 -5.68
C THR A 15 -1.53 -6.31 -4.25
N CYS A 16 -2.15 -5.54 -3.35
CA CYS A 16 -1.74 -5.51 -1.96
C CYS A 16 -1.92 -6.89 -1.32
N ALA A 17 -0.83 -7.46 -0.78
CA ALA A 17 -0.86 -8.76 -0.12
C ALA A 17 -1.65 -8.78 1.20
N ASN A 18 -1.96 -7.60 1.76
CA ASN A 18 -2.81 -7.48 2.94
C ASN A 18 -4.28 -7.27 2.55
N CYS A 19 -4.63 -6.14 1.93
CA CYS A 19 -6.02 -5.76 1.67
C CYS A 19 -6.54 -6.02 0.25
N GLY A 20 -5.73 -6.56 -0.65
CA GLY A 20 -6.14 -6.84 -2.02
C GLY A 20 -6.34 -5.60 -2.92
N THR A 21 -6.09 -4.38 -2.43
CA THR A 21 -6.21 -3.19 -3.30
C THR A 21 -5.25 -3.26 -4.47
N LYS A 22 -5.74 -2.88 -5.65
CA LYS A 22 -4.97 -2.74 -6.89
C LYS A 22 -4.66 -1.27 -7.22
N SER A 23 -5.21 -0.34 -6.43
CA SER A 23 -5.01 1.09 -6.55
C SER A 23 -4.40 1.63 -5.26
N THR A 24 -3.23 2.24 -5.38
CA THR A 24 -2.59 2.91 -4.26
C THR A 24 -1.65 4.01 -4.78
N PRO A 25 -1.52 5.15 -4.08
CA PRO A 25 -0.61 6.23 -4.52
C PRO A 25 0.87 5.87 -4.32
N LEU A 26 1.18 4.86 -3.51
CA LEU A 26 2.53 4.39 -3.27
C LEU A 26 2.51 2.92 -2.84
N TRP A 27 3.24 2.09 -3.58
CA TRP A 27 3.50 0.71 -3.18
C TRP A 27 4.60 0.67 -2.13
N ARG A 28 4.37 -0.08 -1.05
CA ARG A 28 5.33 -0.37 0.02
C ARG A 28 5.65 -1.86 0.02
N ARG A 29 6.68 -2.27 0.75
CA ARG A 29 7.03 -3.68 0.99
C ARG A 29 6.90 -3.99 2.48
N ASP A 30 6.35 -5.16 2.80
CA ASP A 30 6.39 -5.69 4.16
C ASP A 30 7.81 -6.22 4.52
N PRO A 31 8.08 -6.59 5.78
CA PRO A 31 9.37 -7.17 6.19
C PRO A 31 9.71 -8.49 5.47
N ARG A 32 8.73 -9.16 4.84
CA ARG A 32 8.91 -10.39 4.08
C ARG A 32 9.15 -10.11 2.58
N GLY A 33 9.12 -8.85 2.16
CA GLY A 33 9.29 -8.41 0.78
C GLY A 33 8.01 -8.38 -0.07
N ASN A 34 6.83 -8.68 0.49
CA ASN A 34 5.55 -8.69 -0.20
C ASN A 34 5.08 -7.26 -0.54
N PRO A 35 4.47 -7.04 -1.72
CA PRO A 35 3.91 -5.75 -2.09
C PRO A 35 2.66 -5.46 -1.25
N ILE A 36 2.66 -4.32 -0.56
CA ILE A 36 1.52 -3.82 0.21
C ILE A 36 1.20 -2.38 -0.19
N CYS A 37 -0.04 -1.95 -0.01
CA CYS A 37 -0.43 -0.58 -0.31
C CYS A 37 0.09 0.40 0.74
N ASN A 38 0.06 1.69 0.42
CA ASN A 38 0.52 2.74 1.34
C ASN A 38 -0.19 2.66 2.70
N ALA A 39 -1.52 2.46 2.70
CA ALA A 39 -2.30 2.39 3.94
C ALA A 39 -1.91 1.19 4.83
N CYS A 40 -1.72 0.02 4.22
CA CYS A 40 -1.30 -1.19 4.94
C CYS A 40 0.11 -1.04 5.50
N GLY A 41 1.05 -0.47 4.73
CA GLY A 41 2.42 -0.26 5.21
C GLY A 41 2.51 0.79 6.32
N LEU A 42 1.71 1.86 6.26
CA LEU A 42 1.63 2.85 7.34
C LEU A 42 1.02 2.24 8.61
N TYR A 43 -0.03 1.43 8.47
CA TYR A 43 -0.63 0.72 9.61
C TYR A 43 0.35 -0.25 10.26
N LEU A 44 1.05 -1.05 9.45
CA LEU A 44 2.06 -2.01 9.93
C LEU A 44 3.18 -1.28 10.68
N LYS A 45 3.66 -0.15 10.16
CA LYS A 45 4.71 0.65 10.83
C LYS A 45 4.22 1.27 12.15
N ALA A 46 2.98 1.73 12.22
CA ALA A 46 2.45 2.40 13.39
C ALA A 46 2.01 1.44 14.51
N ARG A 47 1.47 0.28 14.16
CA ARG A 47 0.85 -0.67 15.11
C ARG A 47 1.65 -1.95 15.28
N ASN A 48 2.70 -2.16 14.49
CA ASN A 48 3.47 -3.40 14.40
C ASN A 48 2.57 -4.64 14.14
N THR A 49 1.42 -4.44 13.50
CA THR A 49 0.46 -5.49 13.16
C THR A 49 -0.19 -5.20 11.81
N TYR A 50 -0.66 -6.24 11.13
CA TYR A 50 -1.32 -6.12 9.83
C TYR A 50 -2.67 -5.42 9.96
N ARG A 51 -3.03 -4.62 8.95
CA ARG A 51 -4.33 -3.95 8.93
C ARG A 51 -5.43 -5.01 8.84
N PRO A 52 -6.47 -4.96 9.69
CA PRO A 52 -7.63 -5.83 9.53
C PRO A 52 -8.33 -5.50 8.21
N THR A 53 -8.67 -6.54 7.47
CA THR A 53 -9.38 -6.48 6.20
C THR A 53 -10.77 -7.02 6.42
N TRP A 54 -11.67 -6.13 6.82
CA TRP A 54 -13.11 -6.36 6.71
C TRP A 54 -13.52 -6.01 5.29
#